data_AF-A0A6P1J599-F1
#
_entry.id   AF-A0A6P1J599-F1
#
_cell.length_a   1.000
_cell.length_b   1.000
_cell.length_c   1.000
_cell.angle_alpha   90.00
_cell.angle_beta   90.00
_cell.angle_gamma   90.00
#
_symmetry.space_group_name_H-M   'P 1'
#
loop_
_entity.id
_entity.type
_entity.pdbx_description
1 polymer ?
#
loop_
_entity_poly.entity_id
_entity_poly.type
_entity_poly.pdbx_seq_one_letter_code
_entity_poly.pdbx_strand_id
1 'polypeptide(L)'
;MQFVVEQAVLVRRIVELRNHAEHIREESKRTEIYNFRVLPNGQIGLPVWGIVDRDNVEQVYVHEEMQEITTYLRYVAEGTFILSLEQYRAASFPIILSAVEKPRSECPVHYAYVPDMTKIKFAPSTSSPQAESL
;
A
#
# COMPACT_ATOMS: atom_id res chain seq x y z
N MET A 1 -18.34 -11.74 3.45
CA MET A 1 -17.26 -11.17 2.61
C MET A 1 -17.29 -9.64 2.68
N GLN A 2 -17.18 -9.03 3.87
CA GLN A 2 -17.36 -7.57 4.01
C GLN A 2 -16.27 -6.78 3.28
N PHE A 3 -15.00 -7.12 3.56
CA PHE A 3 -13.80 -6.53 2.97
C PHE A 3 -13.82 -6.46 1.43
N VAL A 4 -14.34 -7.49 0.75
CA VAL A 4 -14.42 -7.53 -0.72
C VAL A 4 -15.41 -6.50 -1.27
N VAL A 5 -16.49 -6.20 -0.52
CA VAL A 5 -17.47 -5.17 -0.87
C VAL A 5 -16.91 -3.77 -0.56
N GLU A 6 -16.19 -3.61 0.55
CA GLU A 6 -15.57 -2.34 0.96
C GLU A 6 -14.43 -1.93 0.02
N GLN A 7 -13.58 -2.87 -0.40
CA GLN A 7 -12.51 -2.63 -1.38
C GLN A 7 -13.01 -2.62 -2.83
N ALA A 8 -14.29 -2.94 -3.08
CA ALA A 8 -14.84 -3.05 -4.44
C ALA A 8 -14.67 -1.77 -5.27
N VAL A 9 -14.67 -0.59 -4.64
CA VAL A 9 -14.47 0.70 -5.33
C VAL A 9 -13.06 0.82 -5.89
N LEU A 10 -12.03 0.44 -5.11
CA LEU A 10 -10.63 0.51 -5.51
C LEU A 10 -10.27 -0.58 -6.52
N VAL A 11 -10.75 -1.82 -6.30
CA VAL A 11 -10.63 -2.91 -7.29
C VAL A 11 -11.31 -2.52 -8.60
N ARG A 12 -12.53 -1.95 -8.54
CA ARG A 12 -13.24 -1.45 -9.72
C ARG A 12 -12.43 -0.34 -10.42
N ARG A 13 -11.87 0.62 -9.68
CA ARG A 13 -11.08 1.71 -10.28
C ARG A 13 -9.86 1.18 -11.04
N ILE A 14 -9.15 0.19 -10.50
CA ILE A 14 -8.03 -0.45 -11.21
C ILE A 14 -8.55 -1.20 -12.45
N VAL A 15 -9.61 -1.99 -12.33
CA VAL A 15 -10.23 -2.72 -13.45
C VAL A 15 -10.78 -1.78 -14.52
N GLU A 16 -11.29 -0.60 -14.16
CA GLU A 16 -11.73 0.46 -15.08
C GLU A 16 -10.54 1.08 -15.82
N LEU A 17 -9.44 1.40 -15.13
CA LEU A 17 -8.20 1.90 -15.76
C LEU A 17 -7.65 0.89 -16.77
N ARG A 18 -7.56 -0.39 -16.39
CA ARG A 18 -7.11 -1.47 -17.29
C ARG A 18 -8.03 -1.68 -18.48
N ASN A 19 -9.34 -1.80 -18.26
CA ASN A 19 -10.31 -1.97 -19.36
C ASN A 19 -10.34 -0.74 -20.30
N HIS A 20 -10.18 0.47 -19.77
CA HIS A 20 -10.09 1.69 -20.58
C HIS A 20 -8.83 1.69 -21.45
N ALA A 21 -7.68 1.28 -20.89
CA ALA A 21 -6.40 1.22 -21.58
C ALA A 21 -6.26 0.02 -22.55
N GLU A 22 -6.99 -1.08 -22.34
CA GLU A 22 -6.90 -2.30 -23.15
C GLU A 22 -8.06 -2.48 -24.14
N HIS A 23 -9.24 -1.93 -23.86
CA HIS A 23 -10.51 -2.20 -24.58
C HIS A 23 -11.28 -0.92 -24.93
N ILE A 24 -10.61 -0.01 -25.63
CA ILE A 24 -11.21 1.20 -26.21
C ILE A 24 -12.40 0.84 -27.11
N ARG A 25 -13.53 1.53 -26.92
CA ARG A 25 -14.80 1.30 -27.65
C ARG A 25 -15.08 2.31 -28.76
N GLU A 26 -14.25 3.35 -28.87
CA GLU A 26 -14.42 4.48 -29.78
C GLU A 26 -13.41 4.39 -30.94
N GLU A 27 -13.87 4.31 -32.19
CA GLU A 27 -13.01 4.08 -33.37
C GLU A 27 -12.01 5.22 -33.68
N SER A 28 -12.20 6.41 -33.09
CA SER A 28 -11.26 7.52 -33.21
C SER A 28 -10.02 7.36 -32.31
N LYS A 29 -10.16 6.63 -31.21
CA LYS A 29 -9.18 6.51 -30.12
C LYS A 29 -8.35 5.23 -30.22
N ARG A 30 -7.08 5.30 -29.84
CA ARG A 30 -6.15 4.16 -29.84
C ARG A 30 -5.24 4.14 -28.61
N THR A 31 -4.92 2.93 -28.14
CA THR A 31 -3.89 2.69 -27.14
C THR A 31 -2.54 2.63 -27.86
N GLU A 32 -1.73 3.68 -27.76
CA GLU A 32 -0.37 3.70 -28.30
C GLU A 32 0.64 3.63 -27.14
N ILE A 33 1.20 2.43 -26.95
CA ILE A 33 2.23 2.17 -25.93
C ILE A 33 3.58 2.64 -26.45
N TYR A 34 4.05 3.78 -25.96
CA TYR A 34 5.38 4.30 -26.28
C TYR A 34 6.38 3.82 -25.25
N ASN A 35 7.39 3.06 -25.69
CA ASN A 35 8.62 2.84 -24.92
C ASN A 35 9.48 4.12 -24.91
N PHE A 36 10.58 4.10 -24.14
CA PHE A 36 11.59 5.17 -24.12
C PHE A 36 11.98 5.60 -25.54
N ARG A 37 11.76 6.88 -25.87
CA ARG A 37 12.03 7.46 -27.18
C ARG A 37 12.86 8.73 -27.06
N VAL A 38 13.78 8.96 -28.00
CA VAL A 38 14.48 10.24 -28.09
C VAL A 38 13.51 11.28 -28.66
N LEU A 39 13.31 12.36 -27.91
CA LEU A 39 12.48 13.50 -28.30
C LEU A 39 13.25 14.45 -29.23
N PRO A 40 12.59 15.32 -30.01
CA PRO A 40 13.26 16.25 -30.93
C PRO A 40 14.26 17.23 -30.28
N ASN A 41 14.20 17.40 -28.96
CA ASN A 41 15.14 18.21 -28.17
C ASN A 41 16.33 17.40 -27.62
N GLY A 42 16.49 16.13 -28.00
CA GLY A 42 17.56 15.23 -27.55
C GLY A 42 17.33 14.57 -26.18
N GLN A 43 16.23 14.88 -25.48
CA GLN A 43 15.89 14.22 -24.21
C GLN A 43 15.29 12.83 -24.43
N ILE A 44 15.39 11.95 -23.43
CA ILE A 44 14.66 10.67 -23.41
C ILE A 44 13.27 10.93 -22.82
N GLY A 45 12.22 10.69 -23.62
CA GLY A 45 10.84 10.66 -23.14
C GLY A 45 10.57 9.39 -22.33
N LEU A 46 9.82 9.53 -21.24
CA LEU A 46 9.36 8.42 -20.40
C LEU A 46 8.35 7.51 -21.15
N PRO A 47 8.15 6.26 -20.70
CA PRO A 47 7.14 5.39 -21.28
C PRO A 47 5.71 5.90 -21.03
N VAL A 48 4.89 5.85 -22.08
CA VAL A 48 3.49 6.32 -22.08
C VAL A 48 2.58 5.14 -22.40
N TRP A 49 1.49 5.00 -21.65
CA TRP A 49 0.39 4.08 -21.93
C TRP A 49 -0.91 4.89 -21.84
N GLY A 50 -1.12 5.72 -22.87
CA GLY A 50 -2.23 6.67 -22.94
C GLY A 50 -3.20 6.32 -24.06
N ILE A 51 -4.29 7.07 -24.11
CA ILE A 51 -5.21 7.07 -25.24
C ILE A 51 -4.89 8.25 -26.15
N VAL A 52 -4.69 7.95 -27.42
CA VAL A 52 -4.53 8.94 -28.49
C VAL A 52 -5.85 9.04 -29.24
N ASP A 53 -6.51 10.19 -29.16
CA ASP A 53 -7.52 10.59 -30.14
C ASP A 53 -6.86 11.43 -31.24
N ARG A 54 -7.51 11.59 -32.40
CA ARG A 54 -6.88 12.18 -33.60
C ARG A 54 -6.35 13.59 -33.40
N ASP A 55 -7.01 14.37 -32.55
CA ASP A 55 -6.73 15.79 -32.29
C ASP A 55 -6.32 16.08 -30.82
N ASN A 56 -6.31 15.06 -29.94
CA ASN A 56 -5.93 15.21 -28.52
C ASN A 56 -5.26 13.95 -27.98
N VAL A 57 -4.18 14.13 -27.22
CA VAL A 57 -3.40 13.01 -26.65
C VAL A 57 -3.49 13.03 -25.12
N GLU A 58 -4.39 12.23 -24.55
CA GLU A 58 -4.42 11.98 -23.11
C GLU A 58 -3.30 10.98 -22.74
N GLN A 59 -2.09 11.52 -22.63
CA GLN A 59 -0.91 10.78 -22.17
C GLN A 59 -0.99 10.57 -20.65
N VAL A 60 -1.53 9.43 -20.23
CA VAL A 60 -1.25 8.87 -18.91
C VAL A 60 0.13 8.21 -18.98
N TYR A 61 1.03 8.56 -18.07
CA TYR A 61 2.34 7.93 -18.01
C TYR A 61 2.27 6.63 -17.19
N VAL A 62 2.99 5.59 -17.62
CA VAL A 62 2.97 4.27 -16.96
C VAL A 62 3.35 4.38 -15.48
N HIS A 63 4.24 5.31 -15.12
CA HIS A 63 4.68 5.49 -13.73
C HIS A 63 3.58 6.02 -12.81
N GLU A 64 2.58 6.74 -13.33
CA GLU A 64 1.46 7.29 -12.56
C GLU A 64 0.44 6.18 -12.22
N GLU A 65 0.02 5.37 -13.20
CA GLU A 65 -0.81 4.18 -12.99
C GLU A 65 -0.14 3.21 -12.01
N MET A 66 1.17 2.96 -12.19
CA MET A 66 1.93 2.06 -11.33
C MET A 66 2.12 2.60 -9.90
N GLN A 67 2.17 3.93 -9.71
CA GLN A 67 2.19 4.54 -8.38
C GLN A 67 0.87 4.30 -7.64
N GLU A 68 -0.27 4.48 -8.29
CA GLU A 68 -1.59 4.21 -7.72
C GLU A 68 -1.79 2.72 -7.40
N ILE A 69 -1.44 1.83 -8.33
CA ILE A 69 -1.50 0.37 -8.12
C ILE A 69 -0.59 -0.04 -6.95
N THR A 70 0.64 0.47 -6.87
CA THR A 70 1.57 0.18 -5.77
C THR A 70 1.04 0.69 -4.42
N THR A 71 0.40 1.85 -4.42
CA THR A 71 -0.21 2.45 -3.21
C THR A 71 -1.40 1.61 -2.73
N TYR A 72 -2.27 1.17 -3.64
CA TYR A 72 -3.37 0.26 -3.31
C TYR A 72 -2.88 -1.09 -2.76
N LEU A 73 -1.93 -1.74 -3.45
CA LEU A 73 -1.37 -3.02 -3.02
C LEU A 73 -0.71 -2.94 -1.64
N ARG A 74 -0.05 -1.80 -1.33
CA ARG A 74 0.50 -1.52 -0.01
C ARG A 74 -0.58 -1.49 1.06
N TYR A 75 -1.66 -0.71 0.88
CA TYR A 75 -2.76 -0.65 1.84
C TYR A 75 -3.44 -2.00 2.07
N VAL A 76 -3.64 -2.80 1.03
CA VAL A 76 -4.22 -4.15 1.15
C VAL A 76 -3.29 -5.10 1.91
N ALA A 77 -2.00 -5.10 1.58
CA ALA A 77 -1.02 -5.96 2.25
C ALA A 77 -0.86 -5.58 3.74
N GLU A 78 -0.76 -4.28 4.02
CA GLU A 78 -0.65 -3.72 5.37
C GLU A 78 -1.88 -4.05 6.22
N GLY A 79 -3.09 -3.79 5.72
CA GLY A 79 -4.34 -4.13 6.41
C GLY A 79 -4.52 -5.63 6.64
N THR A 80 -4.14 -6.46 5.67
CA THR A 80 -4.22 -7.94 5.79
C THR A 80 -3.23 -8.46 6.83
N PHE A 81 -2.02 -7.91 6.88
CA PHE A 81 -1.01 -8.26 7.88
C PHE A 81 -1.45 -7.87 9.30
N ILE A 82 -2.05 -6.69 9.46
CA ILE A 82 -2.61 -6.21 10.74
C ILE A 82 -3.73 -7.14 11.23
N LEU A 83 -4.71 -7.45 10.38
CA LEU A 83 -5.80 -8.38 10.73
C LEU A 83 -5.28 -9.78 11.08
N SER A 84 -4.23 -10.24 10.40
CA SER A 84 -3.58 -11.52 10.71
C SER A 84 -2.91 -11.50 12.09
N LEU A 85 -2.26 -10.40 12.47
CA LEU A 85 -1.66 -10.25 13.81
C LEU A 85 -2.70 -10.17 14.92
N GLU A 86 -3.85 -9.49 14.73
CA GLU A 86 -4.97 -9.58 15.68
C GLU A 86 -5.48 -11.02 15.84
N GLN A 87 -5.60 -11.78 14.74
CA GLN A 87 -6.14 -13.13 14.77
C GLN A 87 -5.22 -14.14 15.48
N TYR A 88 -3.90 -13.99 15.35
CA TYR A 88 -2.92 -14.99 15.83
C TYR A 88 -2.10 -14.58 17.05
N ARG A 89 -2.25 -13.36 17.59
CA ARG A 89 -1.55 -12.95 18.81
C ARG A 89 -2.01 -13.70 20.06
N ALA A 90 -1.08 -13.97 20.97
CA ALA A 90 -1.40 -14.49 22.29
C ALA A 90 -2.20 -13.45 23.08
N ALA A 91 -3.34 -13.85 23.66
CA ALA A 91 -4.19 -12.96 24.47
C ALA A 91 -3.48 -12.39 25.72
N SER A 92 -2.39 -13.02 26.16
CA SER A 92 -1.51 -12.56 27.23
C SER A 92 -0.56 -11.41 26.83
N PHE A 93 -0.41 -11.11 25.53
CA PHE A 93 0.42 -10.01 25.05
C PHE A 93 -0.46 -8.86 24.53
N PRO A 94 -0.65 -7.79 25.33
CA PRO A 94 -1.48 -6.67 24.92
C PRO A 94 -0.69 -5.75 23.99
N ILE A 95 -1.23 -5.55 22.79
CA ILE A 95 -0.68 -4.63 21.79
C ILE A 95 -1.75 -3.62 21.40
N ILE A 96 -1.30 -2.46 20.94
CA ILE A 96 -2.15 -1.43 20.33
C ILE A 96 -1.58 -1.07 18.96
N LEU A 97 -2.48 -0.73 18.03
CA LEU A 97 -2.13 -0.21 16.71
C LEU A 97 -1.92 1.30 16.82
N SER A 98 -0.77 1.78 16.36
CA SER A 98 -0.41 3.20 16.36
C SER A 98 -0.17 3.68 14.94
N ALA A 99 -0.67 4.87 14.60
CA ALA A 99 -0.42 5.50 13.31
C ALA A 99 0.98 6.14 13.27
N VAL A 100 1.70 5.92 12.18
CA VAL A 100 3.05 6.44 11.91
C VAL A 100 2.93 7.67 11.02
N GLU A 101 3.02 8.87 11.59
CA GLU A 101 2.86 10.14 10.85
C GLU A 101 3.80 10.27 9.65
N LYS A 102 5.00 9.68 9.74
CA LYS A 102 6.05 9.75 8.72
C LYS A 102 6.72 8.38 8.56
N PRO A 103 6.18 7.50 7.68
CA PRO A 103 6.82 6.23 7.34
C PRO A 103 8.22 6.44 6.75
N ARG A 104 9.08 5.42 6.85
CA ARG A 104 10.40 5.45 6.21
C ARG A 104 10.26 5.11 4.72
N SER A 105 11.06 5.72 3.86
CA SER A 105 11.11 5.36 2.43
C SER A 105 11.43 3.87 2.21
N GLU A 106 12.32 3.32 3.03
CA GLU A 106 12.73 1.91 3.07
C GLU A 106 11.63 0.95 3.54
N CYS A 107 10.71 1.44 4.37
CA CYS A 107 9.63 0.66 4.98
C CYS A 107 8.40 1.58 5.16
N PRO A 108 7.63 1.81 4.08
CA PRO A 108 6.60 2.85 4.02
C PRO A 108 5.26 2.39 4.64
N VAL A 109 5.33 1.76 5.81
CA VAL A 109 4.21 1.25 6.60
C VAL A 109 3.66 2.38 7.49
N HIS A 110 2.34 2.57 7.46
CA HIS A 110 1.62 3.65 8.13
C HIS A 110 1.09 3.27 9.51
N TYR A 111 1.06 1.99 9.85
CA TYR A 111 0.59 1.49 11.14
C TYR A 111 1.61 0.55 11.77
N ALA A 112 1.98 0.83 13.02
CA ALA A 112 2.88 0.01 13.82
C ALA A 112 2.16 -0.59 15.01
N TYR A 113 2.44 -1.87 15.30
CA TYR A 113 2.09 -2.45 16.59
C TYR A 113 3.12 -2.07 17.65
N VAL A 114 2.63 -1.55 18.77
CA VAL A 114 3.45 -1.30 19.96
C VAL A 114 2.86 -2.02 21.18
N PRO A 115 3.71 -2.52 22.11
CA PRO A 115 3.22 -3.16 23.33
C PRO A 115 2.46 -2.16 24.20
N ASP A 116 1.29 -2.55 24.70
CA ASP A 116 0.53 -1.74 25.63
C ASP A 116 1.08 -1.90 27.05
N MET A 117 2.08 -1.06 27.36
CA MET A 117 2.76 -1.02 28.66
C MET A 117 1.81 -0.75 29.84
N THR A 118 0.58 -0.24 29.61
CA THR A 118 -0.42 -0.05 30.68
C THR A 118 -1.10 -1.36 31.09
N LYS A 119 -1.09 -2.37 30.22
CA LYS A 119 -1.72 -3.68 30.43
C LYS A 119 -0.72 -4.80 30.76
N ILE A 120 0.58 -4.59 30.53
CA ILE A 120 1.63 -5.58 30.84
C ILE A 120 1.87 -5.62 32.35
N LYS A 121 1.54 -6.77 32.96
CA LYS A 121 1.86 -7.07 34.36
C LYS A 121 3.18 -7.85 34.42
N PHE A 122 4.26 -7.17 34.81
CA PHE A 122 5.50 -7.85 35.16
C PHE A 122 5.31 -8.64 36.46
N ALA A 123 5.81 -9.87 36.52
CA ALA A 123 5.88 -10.60 37.78
C ALA A 123 6.87 -9.87 38.71
N PRO A 124 6.57 -9.67 40.00
CA PRO A 124 7.52 -9.10 40.94
C PRO A 124 8.75 -10.01 41.02
N SER A 125 9.94 -9.44 40.86
CA SER A 125 11.18 -10.19 40.99
C SER A 125 11.29 -10.77 42.40
N THR A 126 11.44 -12.09 42.51
CA THR A 126 11.67 -12.79 43.78
C THR A 126 13.10 -12.61 44.27
N SER A 127 13.50 -11.35 44.48
CA SER A 127 14.67 -10.99 45.28
C SER A 127 14.32 -11.20 46.76
N SER A 128 14.31 -12.46 47.19
CA SER A 128 14.19 -12.81 48.60
C SER A 128 15.30 -12.10 49.37
N PRO A 129 15.01 -11.29 50.41
CA PRO A 129 16.06 -10.77 51.26
C PRO A 129 16.70 -11.95 51.99
N GLN A 130 17.98 -12.22 51.71
CA GLN A 130 18.77 -13.07 52.59
C GLN A 130 18.95 -12.30 53.90
N ALA A 131 18.17 -12.68 54.90
CA ALA A 131 18.38 -12.24 56.27
C ALA A 131 19.65 -12.93 56.78
N GLU A 132 20.81 -12.28 56.58
CA GLU A 132 22.05 -12.66 57.26
C GLU A 132 21.88 -12.40 58.75
N SER A 133 21.53 -13.46 59.49
CA SER A 133 21.51 -13.47 60.94
C SER A 133 22.77 -14.18 61.46
N LEU A 134 23.75 -13.40 61.94
CA LEU A 134 24.73 -13.79 62.97
C LEU A 134 25.43 -12.54 63.52
#